data_AF-A0A889ZU30-F1
#
_entry.id   AF-A0A889ZU30-F1
#
_cell.length_a   1.000
_cell.length_b   1.000
_cell.length_c   1.000
_cell.angle_alpha   90.00
_cell.angle_beta   90.00
_cell.angle_gamma   90.00
#
_symmetry.space_group_name_H-M   'P 1'
#
loop_
_entity.id
_entity.type
_entity.pdbx_description
1 polymer ?
#
loop_
_entity_poly.entity_id
_entity_poly.type
_entity_poly.pdbx_seq_one_letter_code
_entity_poly.pdbx_strand_id
1 'polypeptide(L)'
;MTRIRRGYIARRRRTKMRLFASSFRGAHSRLTRTIIQQKIRALVSAHRDRDRKKRDFRRLWITRINAVIRGAGASYIYSRLIHNLYKGQLLLNRKILAQIAISNRNCLYMISNEIKGIGRNPPNFLKWNSLENELREGRVEISMIKSDNMIKSSK
;
A
#
# COMPACT_ATOMS: atom_id res chain seq x y z
N MET A 1 -41.03 32.10 41.53
CA MET A 1 -40.24 31.47 40.44
C MET A 1 -41.18 30.88 39.39
N THR A 2 -40.92 31.10 38.11
CA THR A 2 -41.79 30.65 37.00
C THR A 2 -41.43 29.23 36.55
N ARG A 3 -42.40 28.32 36.47
CA ARG A 3 -42.18 26.92 36.02
C ARG A 3 -41.97 26.86 34.51
N ILE A 4 -40.77 26.47 34.07
CA ILE A 4 -40.44 26.27 32.64
C ILE A 4 -40.62 24.80 32.25
N ARG A 5 -41.42 24.53 31.21
CA ARG A 5 -41.60 23.17 30.67
C ARG A 5 -40.45 22.78 29.73
N ARG A 6 -40.10 21.50 29.71
CA ARG A 6 -38.99 20.96 28.88
C ARG A 6 -39.23 21.02 27.35
N GLY A 7 -40.49 21.11 26.91
CA GLY A 7 -40.86 21.26 25.50
C GLY A 7 -40.31 20.19 24.56
N TYR A 8 -40.08 20.58 23.30
CA TYR A 8 -39.65 19.68 22.21
C TYR A 8 -38.17 19.29 22.27
N ILE A 9 -37.36 19.90 23.14
CA ILE A 9 -35.90 19.71 23.21
C ILE A 9 -35.56 18.23 23.44
N ALA A 10 -36.30 17.57 24.33
CA ALA A 10 -36.13 16.15 24.61
C ALA A 10 -36.49 15.26 23.41
N ARG A 11 -37.55 15.62 22.67
CA ARG A 11 -37.97 14.89 21.46
C ARG A 11 -36.92 15.04 20.36
N ARG A 12 -36.43 16.26 20.10
CA ARG A 12 -35.39 16.54 19.10
C ARG A 12 -34.11 15.71 19.35
N ARG A 13 -33.64 15.64 20.61
CA ARG A 13 -32.49 14.80 20.98
C ARG A 13 -32.75 13.31 20.69
N ARG A 14 -33.93 12.78 21.05
CA ARG A 14 -34.31 11.38 20.79
C ARG A 14 -34.40 11.07 19.30
N THR A 15 -34.99 11.96 18.49
CA THR A 15 -35.08 11.80 17.04
C THR A 15 -33.69 11.74 16.40
N LYS A 16 -32.78 12.65 16.76
CA LYS A 16 -31.38 12.64 16.27
C LYS A 16 -30.66 11.32 16.60
N MET A 17 -30.86 10.79 17.81
CA MET A 17 -30.25 9.51 18.20
C MET A 17 -30.87 8.31 17.47
N ARG A 18 -32.19 8.32 17.25
CA ARG A 18 -32.88 7.27 16.50
C ARG A 18 -32.44 7.25 15.03
N LEU A 19 -32.23 8.41 14.42
CA LEU A 19 -31.69 8.50 13.05
C LEU A 19 -30.32 7.83 12.92
N PHE A 20 -29.45 7.98 13.93
CA PHE A 20 -28.14 7.31 13.95
C PHE A 20 -28.25 5.77 14.06
N ALA A 21 -29.27 5.27 14.78
CA ALA A 21 -29.45 3.85 15.08
C ALA A 21 -30.48 3.16 14.17
N SER A 22 -30.87 3.76 13.04
CA SER A 22 -31.95 3.28 12.19
C SER A 22 -31.70 1.86 11.65
N SER A 23 -30.46 1.53 11.32
CA SER A 23 -30.04 0.22 10.81
C SER A 23 -29.68 -0.79 11.91
N PHE A 24 -29.84 -0.45 13.19
CA PHE A 24 -29.49 -1.36 14.28
C PHE A 24 -30.56 -2.44 14.47
N ARG A 25 -30.11 -3.67 14.74
CA ARG A 25 -31.00 -4.83 14.86
C ARG A 25 -31.81 -4.79 16.17
N GLY A 26 -33.10 -5.12 16.08
CA GLY A 26 -33.97 -5.39 17.23
C GLY A 26 -34.16 -4.20 18.17
N ALA A 27 -33.97 -4.41 19.48
CA ALA A 27 -34.18 -3.38 20.50
C ALA A 27 -33.22 -2.18 20.38
N HIS A 28 -32.08 -2.37 19.70
CA HIS A 28 -31.04 -1.34 19.53
C HIS A 28 -31.45 -0.18 18.62
N SER A 29 -32.50 -0.32 17.80
CA SER A 29 -33.07 0.76 16.98
C SER A 29 -34.36 1.35 17.57
N ARG A 30 -34.95 0.69 18.57
CA ARG A 30 -36.27 1.06 19.13
C ARG A 30 -36.17 1.77 20.48
N LEU A 31 -35.47 1.17 21.45
CA LEU A 31 -35.42 1.61 22.85
C LEU A 31 -34.38 2.73 23.04
N THR A 32 -34.79 3.88 23.57
CA THR A 32 -33.91 5.07 23.68
C THR A 32 -32.71 4.86 24.59
N ARG A 33 -32.88 4.17 25.73
CA ARG A 33 -31.78 3.85 26.65
C ARG A 33 -30.74 2.96 25.97
N THR A 34 -31.20 1.93 25.27
CA THR A 34 -30.35 1.00 24.53
C THR A 34 -29.64 1.69 23.35
N ILE A 35 -30.34 2.54 22.60
CA ILE A 35 -29.76 3.34 21.51
C ILE A 35 -28.57 4.16 22.00
N ILE A 36 -28.69 4.81 23.17
CA ILE A 36 -27.61 5.64 23.73
C ILE A 36 -26.37 4.79 24.00
N GLN A 37 -26.53 3.64 24.66
CA GLN A 37 -25.43 2.73 24.94
C GLN A 37 -24.75 2.23 23.66
N GLN A 38 -25.55 1.81 22.67
CA GLN A 38 -25.02 1.33 21.39
C GLN A 38 -24.33 2.42 20.59
N LYS A 39 -24.87 3.63 20.58
CA LYS A 39 -24.24 4.78 19.94
C LYS A 39 -22.84 5.04 20.50
N ILE A 40 -22.68 5.01 21.82
CA ILE A 40 -21.38 5.21 22.47
C ILE A 40 -20.41 4.09 22.04
N ARG A 41 -20.84 2.83 22.11
CA ARG A 41 -20.02 1.68 21.70
C ARG A 41 -19.60 1.74 20.23
N ALA A 42 -20.53 2.14 19.34
CA ALA A 42 -20.27 2.29 17.92
C ALA A 42 -19.24 3.39 17.64
N LEU A 43 -19.35 4.55 18.32
CA LEU A 43 -18.41 5.65 18.15
C LEU A 43 -17.01 5.32 18.67
N VAL A 44 -16.92 4.64 19.83
CA VAL A 44 -15.63 4.16 20.38
C VAL A 44 -14.98 3.16 19.43
N SER A 45 -15.73 2.19 18.93
CA SER A 45 -15.23 1.20 17.97
C SER A 45 -14.79 1.87 16.68
N ALA A 46 -15.60 2.77 16.12
CA ALA A 46 -15.26 3.51 14.91
C ALA A 46 -13.98 4.35 15.07
N HIS A 47 -13.75 4.97 16.22
CA HIS A 47 -12.51 5.70 16.49
C HIS A 47 -11.30 4.76 16.51
N ARG A 48 -11.37 3.70 17.32
CA ARG A 48 -10.32 2.67 17.41
C ARG A 48 -10.00 2.01 16.06
N ASP A 49 -11.03 1.72 15.27
CA ASP A 49 -10.89 0.96 14.03
C ASP A 49 -10.35 1.82 12.88
N ARG A 50 -10.44 3.16 12.93
CA ARG A 50 -9.74 4.04 11.97
C ARG A 50 -8.23 3.86 12.01
N ASP A 51 -7.66 3.65 13.19
CA ASP A 51 -6.21 3.40 13.34
C ASP A 51 -5.85 1.95 13.03
N ARG A 52 -6.72 0.98 13.37
CA ARG A 52 -6.52 -0.42 12.98
C ARG A 52 -6.54 -0.60 11.46
N LYS A 53 -7.44 0.09 10.75
CA LYS A 53 -7.55 0.06 9.28
C LYS A 53 -6.22 0.36 8.58
N LYS A 54 -5.41 1.28 9.12
CA LYS A 54 -4.07 1.60 8.61
C LYS A 54 -3.13 0.38 8.71
N ARG A 55 -3.19 -0.36 9.82
CA ARG A 55 -2.40 -1.59 10.06
C ARG A 55 -2.89 -2.72 9.18
N ASP A 56 -4.21 -2.89 9.06
CA ASP A 56 -4.81 -3.98 8.29
C ASP A 56 -4.52 -3.83 6.79
N PHE A 57 -4.58 -2.62 6.23
CA PHE A 57 -4.16 -2.39 4.85
C PHE A 57 -2.67 -2.66 4.64
N ARG A 58 -1.82 -2.25 5.58
CA ARG A 58 -0.38 -2.54 5.48
C ARG A 58 -0.13 -4.05 5.49
N ARG A 59 -0.81 -4.80 6.37
CA ARG A 59 -0.75 -6.27 6.39
C ARG A 59 -1.19 -6.86 5.05
N LEU A 60 -2.33 -6.41 4.52
CA LEU A 60 -2.85 -6.86 3.23
C LEU A 60 -1.88 -6.60 2.08
N TRP A 61 -1.26 -5.42 2.01
CA TRP A 61 -0.28 -5.10 0.97
C TRP A 61 0.95 -6.01 1.05
N ILE A 62 1.46 -6.26 2.26
CA ILE A 62 2.59 -7.18 2.46
C ILE A 62 2.22 -8.59 1.99
N THR A 63 1.04 -9.10 2.38
CA THR A 63 0.57 -10.42 1.97
C THR A 63 0.46 -10.54 0.45
N ARG A 64 -0.11 -9.52 -0.22
CA ARG A 64 -0.23 -9.47 -1.68
C ARG A 64 1.12 -9.50 -2.37
N ILE A 65 2.05 -8.65 -1.94
CA ILE A 65 3.41 -8.59 -2.49
C ILE A 65 4.12 -9.93 -2.29
N ASN A 66 4.03 -10.51 -1.09
CA ASN A 66 4.67 -11.78 -0.76
C ASN A 66 4.14 -12.94 -1.63
N ALA A 67 2.82 -12.98 -1.87
CA ALA A 67 2.21 -14.00 -2.72
C ALA A 67 2.74 -13.95 -4.16
N VAL A 68 2.85 -12.75 -4.75
CA VAL A 68 3.35 -12.58 -6.13
C VAL A 68 4.83 -12.91 -6.25
N ILE A 69 5.64 -12.46 -5.28
CA ILE A 69 7.09 -12.69 -5.29
C ILE A 69 7.41 -14.18 -5.13
N ARG A 70 6.66 -14.91 -4.30
CA ARG A 70 6.87 -16.35 -4.13
C ARG A 70 6.64 -17.13 -5.41
N GLY A 71 5.74 -16.66 -6.28
CA GLY A 71 5.54 -17.24 -7.62
C GLY A 71 6.72 -17.03 -8.58
N ALA A 72 7.67 -16.14 -8.27
CA ALA A 72 8.84 -15.84 -9.09
C ALA A 72 10.03 -16.81 -8.88
N GLY A 73 9.99 -17.61 -7.80
CA GLY A 73 11.06 -18.53 -7.42
C GLY A 73 11.47 -18.42 -5.94
N ALA A 74 12.06 -19.49 -5.42
CA ALA A 74 12.33 -19.69 -3.99
C ALA A 74 13.29 -18.66 -3.35
N SER A 75 14.21 -18.08 -4.13
CA SER A 75 15.20 -17.12 -3.63
C SER A 75 14.67 -15.69 -3.48
N TYR A 76 13.43 -15.43 -3.91
CA TYR A 76 12.79 -14.13 -3.82
C TYR A 76 11.83 -14.12 -2.64
N ILE A 77 12.15 -13.31 -1.63
CA ILE A 77 11.35 -13.13 -0.42
C ILE A 77 11.10 -11.64 -0.23
N TYR A 78 9.93 -11.28 0.28
CA TYR A 78 9.54 -9.90 0.55
C TYR A 78 10.60 -9.11 1.36
N SER A 79 11.21 -9.71 2.39
CA SER A 79 12.25 -9.06 3.20
C SER A 79 13.45 -8.61 2.36
N ARG A 80 13.94 -9.49 1.48
CA ARG A 80 15.06 -9.23 0.59
C ARG A 80 14.71 -8.16 -0.45
N LEU A 81 13.50 -8.20 -1.02
CA LEU A 81 13.05 -7.17 -1.95
C LEU A 81 13.03 -5.79 -1.28
N ILE A 82 12.44 -5.68 -0.09
CA ILE A 82 12.36 -4.41 0.64
C ILE A 82 13.76 -3.92 1.03
N HIS A 83 14.63 -4.79 1.54
CA HIS A 83 16.00 -4.44 1.86
C HIS A 83 16.74 -3.86 0.65
N ASN A 84 16.63 -4.55 -0.49
CA ASN A 84 17.24 -4.13 -1.74
C ASN A 84 16.64 -2.80 -2.26
N LEU A 85 15.32 -2.58 -2.14
CA LEU A 85 14.67 -1.31 -2.49
C LEU A 85 15.23 -0.13 -1.68
N TYR A 86 15.43 -0.33 -0.37
CA TYR A 86 16.04 0.69 0.48
C TYR A 86 17.52 0.93 0.12
N LYS A 87 18.28 -0.13 -0.16
CA LYS A 87 19.68 -0.02 -0.61
C LYS A 87 19.80 0.72 -1.95
N GLY A 88 18.85 0.50 -2.86
CA GLY A 88 18.74 1.20 -4.14
C GLY A 88 18.10 2.59 -4.06
N GLN A 89 17.86 3.13 -2.86
CA GLN A 89 17.24 4.45 -2.62
C GLN A 89 15.86 4.64 -3.30
N LEU A 90 15.16 3.55 -3.63
CA LEU A 90 13.82 3.59 -4.22
C LEU A 90 12.76 3.69 -3.12
N LEU A 91 12.21 4.89 -2.91
CA LEU A 91 11.21 5.18 -1.87
C LEU A 91 9.77 4.77 -2.26
N LEU A 92 9.60 3.56 -2.80
CA LEU A 92 8.27 3.06 -3.18
C LEU A 92 7.46 2.62 -1.96
N ASN A 93 6.25 3.18 -1.84
CA ASN A 93 5.30 2.76 -0.81
C ASN A 93 4.73 1.36 -1.12
N ARG A 94 4.51 0.56 -0.07
CA ARG A 94 3.90 -0.78 -0.15
C ARG A 94 2.52 -0.79 -0.78
N LYS A 95 1.76 0.31 -0.65
CA LYS A 95 0.49 0.48 -1.38
C LYS A 95 0.68 0.40 -2.89
N ILE A 96 1.63 1.17 -3.41
CA ILE A 96 1.92 1.23 -4.85
C ILE A 96 2.51 -0.10 -5.31
N LEU A 97 3.45 -0.68 -4.54
CA LEU A 97 4.05 -1.97 -4.88
C LEU A 97 3.00 -3.11 -4.92
N ALA A 98 2.04 -3.12 -3.99
CA ALA A 98 0.94 -4.08 -4.01
C ALA A 98 -0.03 -3.85 -5.17
N GLN A 99 -0.24 -2.61 -5.59
CA GLN A 99 -1.07 -2.29 -6.76
C GLN A 99 -0.40 -2.76 -8.06
N ILE A 100 0.90 -2.46 -8.23
CA ILE A 100 1.70 -2.93 -9.36
C ILE A 100 1.69 -4.45 -9.41
N ALA A 101 1.88 -5.12 -8.27
CA ALA A 101 1.88 -6.57 -8.19
C ALA A 101 0.57 -7.22 -8.67
N ILE A 102 -0.58 -6.54 -8.50
CA ILE A 102 -1.88 -7.00 -8.98
C ILE A 102 -2.09 -6.64 -10.46
N SER A 103 -1.81 -5.38 -10.83
CA SER A 103 -2.10 -4.86 -12.17
C SER A 103 -1.16 -5.41 -13.24
N ASN A 104 0.13 -5.52 -12.95
CA ASN A 104 1.13 -6.01 -13.91
C ASN A 104 2.27 -6.74 -13.18
N ARG A 105 2.21 -8.07 -13.23
CA ARG A 105 3.21 -8.94 -12.61
C ARG A 105 4.60 -8.77 -13.23
N ASN A 106 4.67 -8.55 -14.55
CA ASN A 106 5.94 -8.40 -15.28
C ASN A 106 6.70 -7.16 -14.82
N CYS A 107 5.99 -6.05 -14.56
CA CYS A 107 6.59 -4.82 -14.05
C CYS A 107 7.30 -5.06 -12.70
N LEU A 108 6.68 -5.82 -11.79
CA LEU A 108 7.29 -6.17 -10.50
C LEU A 108 8.58 -7.00 -10.70
N TYR A 109 8.61 -7.88 -11.70
CA TYR A 109 9.81 -8.65 -12.03
C TYR A 109 10.94 -7.78 -12.57
N MET A 110 10.66 -6.83 -13.45
CA MET A 110 11.66 -5.88 -13.93
C MET A 110 12.28 -5.09 -12.79
N ILE A 111 11.44 -4.53 -11.91
CA ILE A 111 11.88 -3.83 -10.70
C ILE A 111 12.76 -4.74 -9.84
N SER A 112 12.33 -5.98 -9.60
CA SER A 112 13.13 -6.91 -8.78
C SER A 112 14.47 -7.29 -9.41
N ASN A 113 14.57 -7.37 -10.73
CA ASN A 113 15.80 -7.71 -11.43
C ASN A 113 16.79 -6.54 -11.45
N GLU A 114 16.30 -5.33 -11.69
CA GLU A 114 17.11 -4.11 -11.65
C GLU A 114 17.82 -3.95 -10.31
N ILE A 115 17.08 -4.15 -9.22
CA ILE A 115 17.61 -3.94 -7.87
C ILE A 115 18.58 -5.05 -7.46
N LYS A 116 18.51 -6.25 -8.06
CA LYS A 116 19.51 -7.31 -7.82
C LYS A 116 20.90 -6.88 -8.28
N GLY A 117 21.03 -6.04 -9.31
CA GLY A 117 22.30 -5.55 -9.83
C GLY A 117 23.08 -4.68 -8.84
N ILE A 118 22.36 -3.87 -8.05
CA ILE A 118 22.91 -2.87 -7.10
C ILE A 118 23.68 -3.54 -5.94
N GLY A 119 23.40 -4.81 -5.65
CA GLY A 119 24.07 -5.58 -4.61
C GLY A 119 25.48 -6.07 -4.97
N ARG A 120 25.78 -6.22 -6.27
CA ARG A 120 27.04 -6.81 -6.77
C ARG A 120 28.09 -5.78 -7.20
N ASN A 121 27.66 -4.57 -7.57
CA ASN A 121 28.52 -3.41 -7.82
C ASN A 121 27.77 -2.17 -7.32
N PRO A 122 28.31 -1.38 -6.37
CA PRO A 122 27.76 -0.05 -6.13
C PRO A 122 27.80 0.74 -7.45
N PRO A 123 26.84 1.64 -7.73
CA PRO A 123 26.94 2.51 -8.89
C PRO A 123 28.25 3.28 -8.75
N ASN A 124 29.25 2.93 -9.55
CA ASN A 124 30.45 3.73 -9.68
C ASN A 124 29.94 5.04 -10.26
N PHE A 125 29.87 6.10 -9.45
CA PHE A 125 29.28 7.39 -9.83
C PHE A 125 29.91 7.92 -11.13
N LEU A 126 31.18 7.56 -11.35
CA LEU A 126 31.95 7.80 -12.58
C LEU A 126 31.38 7.13 -13.84
N LYS A 127 30.73 5.97 -13.73
CA LYS A 127 30.19 5.22 -14.88
C LYS A 127 28.87 5.81 -15.38
N TRP A 128 28.04 6.36 -14.49
CA TRP A 128 26.81 7.07 -14.86
C TRP A 128 27.10 8.42 -15.51
N ASN A 129 28.10 9.15 -14.99
CA ASN A 129 28.53 10.41 -15.60
C ASN A 129 29.22 10.21 -16.96
N SER A 130 29.97 9.12 -17.17
CA SER A 130 30.56 8.80 -18.48
C SER A 130 29.48 8.51 -19.52
N LEU A 131 28.45 7.75 -19.15
CA LEU A 131 27.35 7.37 -20.05
C LEU A 131 26.41 8.55 -20.34
N GLU A 132 26.20 9.44 -19.37
CA GLU A 132 25.43 10.67 -19.55
C GLU A 132 26.18 11.72 -20.39
N ASN A 133 27.51 11.80 -20.25
CA ASN A 133 28.36 12.62 -21.13
C ASN A 133 28.45 12.03 -22.55
N GLU A 134 28.59 10.71 -22.71
CA GLU A 134 28.61 10.05 -24.02
C GLU A 134 27.28 10.19 -24.79
N LEU A 135 26.14 10.20 -24.09
CA LEU A 135 24.82 10.47 -24.66
C LEU A 135 24.61 11.96 -24.99
N ARG A 136 25.13 12.89 -24.18
CA ARG A 136 25.10 14.34 -24.45
C ARG A 136 26.02 14.75 -25.60
N GLU A 137 27.13 14.06 -25.77
CA GLU A 137 28.11 14.31 -26.83
C GLU A 137 27.79 13.56 -28.15
N GLY A 138 26.67 12.84 -28.22
CA GLY A 138 26.19 12.19 -29.44
C GLY A 138 27.08 11.06 -29.96
N ARG A 139 27.91 10.44 -29.10
CA ARG A 139 28.97 9.49 -29.50
C ARG A 139 28.58 8.01 -29.47
N VAL A 140 27.30 7.66 -29.33
CA VAL A 140 26.88 6.24 -29.31
C VAL A 140 25.90 5.92 -30.43
N GLU A 141 26.47 5.43 -31.54
CA GLU A 141 25.79 4.47 -32.42
C GLU A 141 25.58 3.15 -31.63
N ILE A 142 24.31 2.76 -31.50
CA ILE A 142 23.81 1.38 -31.45
C ILE A 142 24.81 0.33 -30.90
N SER A 143 25.00 0.30 -29.58
CA SER A 143 25.57 -0.88 -28.90
C SER A 143 24.51 -1.90 -28.46
N MET A 144 23.27 -1.78 -28.98
CA MET A 144 22.17 -2.72 -28.75
C MET A 144 22.12 -3.93 -29.71
N ILE A 145 23.17 -4.19 -30.51
CA ILE A 145 23.21 -5.35 -31.44
C ILE A 145 24.23 -6.43 -31.03
N LYS A 146 25.06 -6.24 -29.99
CA LYS A 146 26.13 -7.21 -29.67
C LYS A 146 25.85 -8.26 -28.58
N SER A 147 24.69 -8.24 -27.92
CA SER A 147 24.31 -9.28 -26.96
C SER A 147 23.70 -10.54 -27.61
N ASP A 148 23.21 -10.47 -28.85
CA ASP A 148 22.58 -11.63 -29.52
C ASP A 148 23.59 -12.53 -30.28
N ASN A 149 24.83 -12.07 -30.48
CA ASN A 149 25.87 -12.84 -31.19
C ASN A 149 26.84 -13.63 -30.27
N MET A 150 26.64 -13.63 -28.94
CA MET A 150 27.44 -14.46 -28.03
C MET A 150 26.82 -15.81 -27.65
N ILE A 151 25.66 -16.18 -28.24
CA ILE A 151 25.01 -17.49 -27.98
C ILE A 151 25.25 -18.51 -29.11
N LYS A 152 25.80 -18.12 -30.26
CA LYS A 152 26.00 -19.03 -31.42
C LYS A 152 27.43 -19.52 -31.69
N SER A 153 28.37 -19.41 -30.73
CA SER A 153 29.75 -19.94 -30.87
C SER A 153 30.13 -20.95 -29.78
N SER A 154 29.16 -21.62 -29.16
CA SER A 154 29.43 -22.76 -28.26
C SER A 154 28.43 -23.88 -28.48
N LYS A 155 28.45 -24.43 -29.69
CA LYS A 155 28.17 -25.84 -30.02
C LYS A 155 28.45 -26.08 -31.50
#